data_AF-L1ITE8-F1
#
_entry.id   AF-L1ITE8-F1
#
_cell.length_a   1.000
_cell.length_b   1.000
_cell.length_c   1.000
_cell.angle_alpha   90.00
_cell.angle_beta   90.00
_cell.angle_gamma   90.00
#
_symmetry.space_group_name_H-M   'P 1'
#
loop_
_entity.id
_entity.type
_entity.pdbx_description
1 polymer ?
#
loop_
_entity_poly.entity_id
_entity_poly.type
_entity_poly.pdbx_seq_one_letter_code
_entity_poly.pdbx_strand_id
1 'polypeptide(L)'
;MLGVHGTITDPSGMLASRPVPGPQRVLMTGGRLTVVVGAMVEVNVYATVEIPLQDRNASILLLEEPGIPNGASLSEQRCLRQDGVCNPVTRRFRWEPRSDQVGTYRTCFLASLEEEAACERESGCFELVVEPPDISFLPVASGVATAMANVGCLYRACFRAKDVKDLYSVDISFSFSNLSFTEDGTCSSDLSDPSSSSLSPLFAASTGTAVFAPPPCERCVSWRPQQGQEGSVFELCSHAQDKSSTRSVSSCVKVEVEKCVVCLREGESLFLLARRSGMEAQWRHIWNANAARLFPVLSDPNVIVEEELAVRVGSSYRMKEQETVESLAMKFRTTVKTLMMFNPEMKETTRWVKDAIVCVIPCSGSFSAS
;
A
#
# COMPACT_ATOMS: atom_id res chain seq x y z
N MET A 1 19.21 -45.59 14.00
CA MET A 1 18.36 -44.42 14.23
C MET A 1 17.48 -44.25 13.01
N LEU A 2 16.17 -44.35 13.21
CA LEU A 2 15.15 -44.09 12.19
C LEU A 2 14.93 -42.57 12.12
N GLY A 3 15.92 -41.87 11.57
CA GLY A 3 15.91 -40.41 11.46
C GLY A 3 15.02 -39.96 10.32
N VAL A 4 14.09 -39.03 10.61
CA VAL A 4 13.35 -38.33 9.56
C VAL A 4 14.06 -37.04 9.17
N HIS A 5 14.35 -36.85 7.88
CA HIS A 5 14.98 -35.61 7.38
C HIS A 5 14.09 -34.93 6.34
N GLY A 6 14.04 -33.59 6.37
CA GLY A 6 13.27 -32.73 5.48
C GLY A 6 14.17 -31.86 4.60
N THR A 7 13.85 -31.65 3.32
CA THR A 7 14.32 -30.45 2.58
C THR A 7 13.16 -29.62 2.11
N ILE A 8 13.05 -28.35 2.53
CA ILE A 8 12.02 -27.42 2.01
C ILE A 8 12.51 -26.86 0.70
N THR A 9 11.78 -27.13 -0.36
CA THR A 9 11.89 -26.38 -1.60
C THR A 9 10.60 -25.60 -1.78
N ASP A 10 10.68 -24.29 -1.97
CA ASP A 10 9.64 -23.63 -2.74
C ASP A 10 9.84 -24.10 -4.20
N PRO A 11 8.96 -24.94 -4.77
CA PRO A 11 9.17 -25.50 -6.10
C PRO A 11 9.07 -24.45 -7.20
N SER A 12 8.52 -23.27 -6.92
CA SER A 12 8.62 -22.14 -7.86
C SER A 12 10.03 -21.56 -7.92
N GLY A 13 10.85 -21.87 -6.89
CA GLY A 13 12.07 -21.16 -6.59
C GLY A 13 11.84 -19.67 -6.39
N MET A 14 10.59 -19.20 -6.30
CA MET A 14 10.16 -17.84 -6.61
C MET A 14 8.97 -17.42 -5.71
N LEU A 15 9.26 -16.84 -4.55
CA LEU A 15 8.21 -16.21 -3.75
C LEU A 15 7.85 -14.88 -4.41
N ALA A 16 6.60 -14.73 -4.87
CA ALA A 16 6.12 -13.52 -5.54
C ALA A 16 7.04 -13.06 -6.69
N SER A 17 7.42 -13.99 -7.60
CA SER A 17 8.26 -13.75 -8.79
C SER A 17 9.74 -13.38 -8.53
N ARG A 18 10.30 -13.72 -7.35
CA ARG A 18 11.73 -13.52 -7.05
C ARG A 18 12.42 -14.74 -6.46
N PRO A 19 13.67 -15.05 -6.89
CA PRO A 19 14.35 -16.28 -6.51
C PRO A 19 14.60 -16.39 -5.00
N VAL A 20 14.09 -17.43 -4.35
CA VAL A 20 14.38 -17.77 -2.95
C VAL A 20 15.49 -18.82 -2.92
N PRO A 21 16.51 -18.69 -2.04
CA PRO A 21 17.56 -19.69 -1.92
C PRO A 21 16.98 -21.08 -1.67
N GLY A 22 17.49 -22.06 -2.41
CA GLY A 22 16.95 -23.41 -2.55
C GLY A 22 16.98 -24.29 -1.29
N PRO A 23 16.97 -25.63 -1.47
CA PRO A 23 16.52 -26.59 -0.47
C PRO A 23 17.15 -26.40 0.92
N GLN A 24 16.33 -26.10 1.92
CA GLN A 24 16.78 -26.02 3.30
C GLN A 24 16.57 -27.33 4.03
N ARG A 25 17.62 -27.87 4.67
CA ARG A 25 17.50 -29.05 5.52
C ARG A 25 16.82 -28.69 6.84
N VAL A 26 15.68 -29.31 7.10
CA VAL A 26 14.96 -29.22 8.38
C VAL A 26 15.20 -30.52 9.14
N LEU A 27 15.66 -30.40 10.38
CA LEU A 27 15.70 -31.53 11.30
C LEU A 27 14.29 -31.77 11.83
N MET A 28 13.79 -33.00 11.75
CA MET A 28 12.41 -33.36 12.14
C MET A 28 12.23 -33.47 13.67
N THR A 29 13.24 -33.07 14.45
CA THR A 29 13.18 -32.96 15.90
C THR A 29 12.84 -31.52 16.29
N GLY A 30 11.57 -31.13 16.14
CA GLY A 30 11.07 -29.83 16.58
C GLY A 30 11.32 -28.67 15.62
N GLY A 31 11.52 -28.97 14.33
CA GLY A 31 11.59 -27.94 13.29
C GLY A 31 10.27 -27.18 13.18
N ARG A 32 10.31 -25.85 13.37
CA ARG A 32 9.19 -24.94 13.14
C ARG A 32 9.44 -24.15 11.85
N LEU A 33 8.48 -24.18 10.95
CA LEU A 33 8.56 -23.62 9.61
C LEU A 33 7.50 -22.54 9.43
N THR A 34 7.93 -21.31 9.16
CA THR A 34 7.00 -20.23 8.80
C THR A 34 6.65 -20.33 7.32
N VAL A 35 5.36 -20.33 7.02
CA VAL A 35 4.82 -20.43 5.66
C VAL A 35 3.93 -19.23 5.40
N VAL A 36 3.97 -18.70 4.18
CA VAL A 36 3.06 -17.64 3.74
C VAL A 36 1.91 -18.23 2.93
N VAL A 37 0.74 -17.61 2.98
CA VAL A 37 -0.44 -18.05 2.23
C VAL A 37 -0.15 -18.03 0.71
N GLY A 38 -0.51 -19.12 0.04
CA GLY A 38 -0.28 -19.32 -1.40
C GLY A 38 1.15 -19.75 -1.77
N ALA A 39 2.06 -19.90 -0.80
CA ALA A 39 3.38 -20.48 -1.08
C ALA A 39 3.30 -22.01 -1.06
N MET A 40 3.88 -22.63 -2.09
CA MET A 40 3.95 -24.09 -2.15
C MET A 40 5.08 -24.59 -1.24
N VAL A 41 4.70 -25.35 -0.22
CA VAL A 41 5.61 -26.06 0.69
C VAL A 41 5.85 -27.44 0.11
N GLU A 42 7.10 -27.74 -0.26
CA GLU A 42 7.51 -29.10 -0.63
C GLU A 42 8.60 -29.58 0.33
N VAL A 43 8.33 -30.65 1.10
CA VAL A 43 9.27 -31.26 2.04
C VAL A 43 9.55 -32.70 1.62
N ASN A 44 10.81 -33.01 1.28
CA ASN A 44 11.22 -34.40 1.10
C ASN A 44 11.50 -35.03 2.46
N VAL A 45 10.69 -36.03 2.83
CA VAL A 45 10.78 -36.83 4.04
C VAL A 45 11.63 -38.05 3.75
N TYR A 46 12.69 -38.28 4.50
CA TYR A 46 13.57 -39.46 4.36
C TYR A 46 13.51 -40.30 5.62
N ALA A 47 13.59 -41.63 5.49
CA ALA A 47 13.83 -42.52 6.63
C ALA A 47 14.93 -43.51 6.25
N THR A 48 15.85 -43.74 7.19
CA THR A 48 16.95 -44.69 7.05
C THR A 48 17.00 -45.58 8.27
N VAL A 49 17.31 -46.85 8.10
CA VAL A 49 17.52 -47.79 9.20
C VAL A 49 19.02 -48.04 9.30
N GLU A 50 19.58 -47.82 10.48
CA GLU A 50 21.00 -48.04 10.74
C GLU A 50 21.32 -49.54 10.97
N ILE A 51 22.60 -49.85 10.91
CA ILE A 51 23.17 -51.18 11.21
C ILE A 51 22.72 -51.61 12.62
N PRO A 52 22.30 -52.88 12.81
CA PRO A 52 22.41 -54.02 11.89
C PRO A 52 21.22 -54.22 10.94
N LEU A 53 20.21 -53.35 10.94
CA LEU A 53 18.94 -53.58 10.24
C LEU A 53 18.90 -52.96 8.83
N GLN A 54 20.06 -52.67 8.25
CA GLN A 54 20.17 -51.98 6.95
C GLN A 54 19.61 -52.78 5.76
N ASP A 55 19.52 -54.11 5.90
CA ASP A 55 19.04 -55.03 4.86
C ASP A 55 17.52 -55.27 4.91
N ARG A 56 16.79 -54.54 5.79
CA ARG A 56 15.33 -54.61 5.90
C ARG A 56 14.65 -53.46 5.17
N ASN A 57 13.42 -53.71 4.72
CA ASN A 57 12.57 -52.67 4.12
C ASN A 57 12.07 -51.69 5.20
N ALA A 58 12.22 -50.40 4.89
CA ALA A 58 11.68 -49.31 5.67
C ALA A 58 10.41 -48.77 5.01
N SER A 59 9.52 -48.22 5.83
CA SER A 59 8.30 -47.55 5.37
C SER A 59 8.10 -46.23 6.10
N ILE A 60 7.60 -45.22 5.38
CA ILE A 60 7.18 -43.94 5.94
C ILE A 60 5.66 -43.88 5.93
N LEU A 61 5.09 -43.90 7.12
CA LEU A 61 3.67 -43.77 7.37
C LEU A 61 3.34 -42.37 7.88
N LEU A 62 2.18 -41.85 7.50
CA LEU A 62 1.65 -40.61 8.06
C LEU A 62 0.83 -40.96 9.31
N LEU A 63 1.00 -40.20 10.39
CA LEU A 63 0.17 -40.36 11.58
C LEU A 63 -1.19 -39.66 11.37
N GLU A 64 -2.28 -40.36 11.70
CA GLU A 64 -3.65 -39.86 11.56
C GLU A 64 -3.95 -38.69 12.51
N GLU A 65 -3.33 -38.69 13.70
CA GLU A 65 -3.42 -37.61 14.66
C GLU A 65 -2.04 -36.98 14.87
N PRO A 66 -1.87 -35.67 14.61
CA PRO A 66 -2.88 -34.67 14.24
C PRO A 66 -3.34 -34.71 12.76
N GLY A 67 -2.75 -35.55 11.92
CA GLY A 67 -3.04 -35.65 10.49
C GLY A 67 -2.20 -34.70 9.63
N ILE A 68 -2.59 -34.53 8.36
CA ILE A 68 -2.04 -33.51 7.46
C ILE A 68 -3.01 -32.35 7.28
N PRO A 69 -2.51 -31.13 7.01
CA PRO A 69 -3.38 -30.01 6.66
C PRO A 69 -4.29 -30.32 5.46
N ASN A 70 -5.49 -29.73 5.45
CA ASN A 70 -6.40 -29.87 4.32
C ASN A 70 -5.73 -29.40 3.02
N GLY A 71 -5.87 -30.18 1.94
CA GLY A 71 -5.24 -29.89 0.65
C GLY A 71 -3.75 -30.26 0.57
N ALA A 72 -3.12 -30.71 1.67
CA ALA A 72 -1.80 -31.29 1.60
C ALA A 72 -1.85 -32.67 0.92
N SER A 73 -0.75 -33.05 0.29
CA SER A 73 -0.58 -34.35 -0.35
C SER A 73 0.77 -34.95 0.02
N LEU A 74 0.82 -36.29 0.03
CA LEU A 74 2.04 -37.05 0.29
C LEU A 74 2.26 -38.00 -0.88
N SER A 75 3.40 -37.88 -1.55
CA SER A 75 3.72 -38.75 -2.68
C SER A 75 3.77 -40.21 -2.28
N GLU A 76 3.72 -41.09 -3.27
CA GLU A 76 4.11 -42.49 -3.10
C GLU A 76 5.53 -42.60 -2.57
N GLN A 77 5.80 -43.69 -1.86
CA GLN A 77 7.12 -44.02 -1.35
C GLN A 77 8.06 -44.41 -2.49
N ARG A 78 9.28 -43.88 -2.44
CA ARG A 78 10.37 -44.24 -3.36
C ARG A 78 11.53 -44.83 -2.58
N CYS A 79 12.02 -45.97 -3.04
CA CYS A 79 13.27 -46.56 -2.55
C CYS A 79 14.45 -45.81 -3.18
N LEU A 80 15.44 -45.44 -2.38
CA LEU A 80 16.64 -44.78 -2.88
C LEU A 80 17.73 -45.77 -3.34
N ARG A 81 17.65 -47.04 -2.90
CA ARG A 81 18.49 -48.14 -3.39
C ARG A 81 17.79 -48.89 -4.53
N GLN A 82 18.60 -49.56 -5.35
CA GLN A 82 18.16 -50.35 -6.51
C GLN A 82 18.35 -51.87 -6.31
N ASP A 83 18.83 -52.31 -5.15
CA ASP A 83 19.19 -53.70 -4.86
C ASP A 83 18.03 -54.56 -4.34
N GLY A 84 16.79 -54.08 -4.47
CA GLY A 84 15.59 -54.77 -3.99
C GLY A 84 15.28 -54.55 -2.51
N VAL A 85 16.19 -53.95 -1.73
CA VAL A 85 15.92 -53.53 -0.35
C VAL A 85 15.50 -52.07 -0.32
N CYS A 86 14.28 -51.80 0.15
CA CYS A 86 13.74 -50.45 0.23
C CYS A 86 14.20 -49.74 1.52
N ASN A 87 15.49 -49.42 1.63
CA ASN A 87 16.06 -48.64 2.74
C ASN A 87 17.41 -48.01 2.33
N PRO A 88 17.52 -46.68 2.18
CA PRO A 88 16.59 -45.66 2.68
C PRO A 88 15.40 -45.43 1.76
N VAL A 89 14.34 -44.87 2.34
CA VAL A 89 13.09 -44.52 1.67
C VAL A 89 12.82 -43.03 1.73
N THR A 90 12.10 -42.53 0.73
CA THR A 90 11.67 -41.12 0.70
C THR A 90 10.22 -40.97 0.27
N ARG A 91 9.56 -39.96 0.82
CA ARG A 91 8.24 -39.45 0.41
C ARG A 91 8.32 -37.93 0.29
N ARG A 92 7.47 -37.34 -0.54
CA ARG A 92 7.41 -35.91 -0.76
C ARG A 92 6.08 -35.36 -0.26
N PHE A 93 6.14 -34.57 0.80
CA PHE A 93 5.02 -33.81 1.32
C PHE A 93 4.87 -32.52 0.52
N ARG A 94 3.66 -32.18 0.11
CA ARG A 94 3.32 -30.98 -0.66
C ARG A 94 2.10 -30.30 -0.07
N TRP A 95 2.16 -28.99 0.14
CA TRP A 95 1.03 -28.23 0.64
C TRP A 95 1.11 -26.76 0.23
N GLU A 96 0.00 -26.19 -0.22
CA GLU A 96 -0.15 -24.76 -0.51
C GLU A 96 -1.25 -24.22 0.42
N PRO A 97 -0.90 -23.53 1.52
CA PRO A 97 -1.89 -23.06 2.48
C PRO A 97 -2.75 -21.98 1.85
N ARG A 98 -4.06 -22.10 2.07
CA ARG A 98 -5.05 -21.08 1.71
C ARG A 98 -5.21 -20.03 2.82
N SER A 99 -5.93 -18.96 2.52
CA SER A 99 -6.19 -17.87 3.47
C SER A 99 -7.01 -18.31 4.69
N ASP A 100 -7.89 -19.30 4.53
CA ASP A 100 -8.65 -19.93 5.61
C ASP A 100 -7.80 -20.88 6.47
N GLN A 101 -6.53 -21.08 6.11
CA GLN A 101 -5.61 -21.98 6.78
C GLN A 101 -4.52 -21.25 7.57
N VAL A 102 -4.74 -20.00 7.97
CA VAL A 102 -3.85 -19.30 8.90
C VAL A 102 -3.82 -20.00 10.26
N GLY A 103 -2.64 -20.25 10.82
CA GLY A 103 -2.47 -20.93 12.11
C GLY A 103 -1.27 -21.88 12.16
N THR A 104 -1.24 -22.73 13.18
CA THR A 104 -0.18 -23.72 13.38
C THR A 104 -0.69 -25.12 13.08
N TYR A 105 0.06 -25.85 12.26
CA TYR A 105 -0.19 -27.23 11.88
C TYR A 105 1.00 -28.06 12.27
N ARG A 106 0.75 -29.22 12.85
CA ARG A 106 1.79 -30.18 13.14
C ARG A 106 1.58 -31.38 12.23
N THR A 107 2.63 -31.84 11.56
CA THR A 107 2.57 -33.03 10.72
C THR A 107 3.59 -34.03 11.24
N CYS A 108 3.14 -35.25 11.51
CA CYS A 108 3.99 -36.30 12.08
C CYS A 108 4.08 -37.51 11.15
N PHE A 109 5.29 -38.02 11.00
CA PHE A 109 5.62 -39.20 10.22
C PHE A 109 6.16 -40.28 11.13
N LEU A 110 5.79 -41.51 10.84
CA LEU A 110 6.25 -42.70 11.51
C LEU A 110 7.12 -43.50 10.54
N ALA A 111 8.35 -43.77 10.94
CA ALA A 111 9.20 -44.71 10.24
C ALA A 111 9.04 -46.11 10.88
N SER A 112 8.73 -47.12 10.06
CA SER A 112 8.47 -48.50 10.50
C SER A 112 9.13 -49.51 9.58
N LEU A 113 9.57 -50.63 10.14
CA LEU A 113 9.96 -51.83 9.40
C LEU A 113 8.70 -52.62 9.00
N GLU A 114 8.72 -53.24 7.82
CA GLU A 114 7.54 -53.90 7.21
C GLU A 114 7.14 -55.21 7.91
N GLU A 115 8.11 -55.93 8.47
CA GLU A 115 7.91 -57.30 8.99
C GLU A 115 7.68 -57.40 10.51
N GLU A 116 7.88 -56.32 11.27
CA GLU A 116 7.73 -56.34 12.73
C GLU A 116 6.54 -55.50 13.20
N ALA A 117 5.48 -56.19 13.62
CA ALA A 117 4.39 -55.59 14.34
C ALA A 117 4.88 -55.08 15.71
N ALA A 118 5.23 -53.79 15.75
CA ALA A 118 4.94 -52.85 16.85
C ALA A 118 6.05 -52.35 17.79
N CYS A 119 7.29 -52.84 17.79
CA CYS A 119 8.24 -52.42 18.84
C CYS A 119 9.25 -51.33 18.45
N GLU A 120 9.82 -51.35 17.24
CA GLU A 120 10.81 -50.34 16.82
C GLU A 120 10.17 -49.30 15.89
N ARG A 121 9.72 -48.21 16.51
CA ARG A 121 9.02 -47.11 15.85
C ARG A 121 9.67 -45.80 16.25
N GLU A 122 10.10 -45.02 15.26
CA GLU A 122 10.57 -43.66 15.49
C GLU A 122 9.65 -42.69 14.75
N SER A 123 9.17 -41.68 15.46
CA SER A 123 8.30 -40.65 14.92
C SER A 123 9.01 -39.32 14.87
N GLY A 124 8.93 -38.63 13.73
CA GLY A 124 9.40 -37.26 13.56
C GLY A 124 8.23 -36.34 13.25
N CYS A 125 8.21 -35.14 13.85
CA CYS A 125 7.19 -34.14 13.57
C CYS A 125 7.85 -32.80 13.25
N PHE A 126 7.21 -32.05 12.35
CA PHE A 126 7.52 -30.63 12.17
C PHE A 126 6.25 -29.80 12.32
N GLU A 127 6.44 -28.54 12.69
CA GLU A 127 5.38 -27.55 12.80
C GLU A 127 5.45 -26.61 11.60
N LEU A 128 4.32 -26.40 10.95
CA LEU A 128 4.09 -25.39 9.92
C LEU A 128 3.28 -24.26 10.56
N VAL A 129 3.79 -23.04 10.53
CA VAL A 129 3.08 -21.85 11.01
C VAL A 129 2.76 -20.98 9.83
N VAL A 130 1.49 -20.96 9.44
CA VAL A 130 0.98 -20.05 8.42
C VAL A 130 0.70 -18.71 9.06
N GLU A 131 1.57 -17.74 8.82
CA GLU A 131 1.45 -16.38 9.35
C GLU A 131 0.57 -15.54 8.44
N PRO A 132 -0.47 -14.84 8.95
CA PRO A 132 -1.24 -13.93 8.12
C PRO A 132 -0.42 -12.68 7.79
N PRO A 133 -0.73 -11.98 6.68
CA PRO A 133 -0.14 -10.68 6.43
C PRO A 133 -0.50 -9.70 7.55
N ASP A 134 0.45 -8.83 7.87
CA ASP A 134 0.31 -7.71 8.79
C ASP A 134 0.57 -6.40 8.08
N ILE A 135 -0.39 -6.01 7.23
CA ILE A 135 -0.28 -4.82 6.40
C ILE A 135 -0.49 -3.56 7.24
N SER A 136 0.41 -2.60 7.09
CA SER A 136 0.29 -1.27 7.66
C SER A 136 0.68 -0.19 6.65
N PHE A 137 0.01 0.96 6.74
CA PHE A 137 0.48 2.16 6.07
C PHE A 137 1.64 2.74 6.88
N LEU A 138 2.74 3.04 6.20
CA LEU A 138 3.82 3.82 6.80
C LEU A 138 3.34 5.26 6.99
N PRO A 139 3.75 5.94 8.09
CA PRO A 139 3.36 7.32 8.30
C PRO A 139 3.82 8.16 7.11
N VAL A 140 2.86 8.69 6.37
CA VAL A 140 3.13 9.73 5.38
C VAL A 140 3.69 10.91 6.18
N ALA A 141 4.81 11.49 5.73
CA ALA A 141 5.53 12.55 6.45
C ALA A 141 4.66 13.72 6.92
N SER A 142 3.46 13.87 6.35
CA SER A 142 2.46 14.85 6.74
C SER A 142 1.65 14.48 7.98
N GLY A 143 1.33 13.21 8.27
CA GLY A 143 0.50 12.82 9.43
C GLY A 143 -0.86 13.55 9.57
N VAL A 144 -1.24 14.37 8.58
CA VAL A 144 -2.41 15.23 8.66
C VAL A 144 -3.61 14.47 8.10
N ALA A 145 -4.64 14.32 8.92
CA ALA A 145 -5.94 13.80 8.49
C ALA A 145 -6.62 14.68 7.42
N THR A 146 -6.14 15.92 7.27
CA THR A 146 -6.67 16.93 6.35
C THR A 146 -5.55 17.61 5.57
N ALA A 147 -5.50 17.39 4.26
CA ALA A 147 -4.60 18.08 3.34
C ALA A 147 -5.32 19.26 2.68
N MET A 148 -4.56 20.27 2.27
CA MET A 148 -5.07 21.41 1.53
C MET A 148 -4.71 21.29 0.05
N ALA A 149 -5.67 21.54 -0.83
CA ALA A 149 -5.46 21.71 -2.26
C ALA A 149 -5.95 23.08 -2.71
N ASN A 150 -5.47 23.58 -3.85
CA ASN A 150 -5.84 24.89 -4.38
C ASN A 150 -6.32 24.73 -5.82
N VAL A 151 -7.27 25.57 -6.24
CA VAL A 151 -7.82 25.47 -7.60
C VAL A 151 -6.75 25.72 -8.64
N GLY A 152 -6.66 24.80 -9.61
CA GLY A 152 -5.68 24.81 -10.68
C GLY A 152 -4.30 24.26 -10.32
N CYS A 153 -3.98 24.08 -9.03
CA CYS A 153 -2.71 23.50 -8.60
C CYS A 153 -2.75 21.98 -8.67
N LEU A 154 -1.63 21.37 -9.04
CA LEU A 154 -1.44 19.93 -8.95
C LEU A 154 -1.32 19.52 -7.49
N TYR A 155 -2.38 18.92 -6.96
CA TYR A 155 -2.35 18.19 -5.71
C TYR A 155 -1.79 16.80 -5.97
N ARG A 156 -0.79 16.39 -5.19
CA ARG A 156 -0.22 15.03 -5.24
C ARG A 156 -0.16 14.45 -3.84
N ALA A 157 -0.72 13.25 -3.67
CA ALA A 157 -0.67 12.49 -2.43
C ALA A 157 -0.07 11.12 -2.70
N CYS A 158 0.93 10.73 -1.92
CA CYS A 158 1.57 9.43 -2.02
C CYS A 158 1.29 8.61 -0.76
N PHE A 159 0.90 7.36 -0.96
CA PHE A 159 0.60 6.40 0.09
C PHE A 159 1.63 5.30 0.03
N ARG A 160 2.16 4.94 1.19
CA ARG A 160 3.17 3.90 1.31
C ARG A 160 2.71 2.84 2.29
N ALA A 161 2.73 1.58 1.88
CA ALA A 161 2.28 0.47 2.70
C ALA A 161 3.27 -0.70 2.61
N LYS A 162 3.36 -1.45 3.72
CA LYS A 162 4.15 -2.68 3.76
C LYS A 162 3.56 -3.68 4.73
N ASP A 163 3.97 -4.93 4.56
CA ASP A 163 3.80 -5.96 5.57
C ASP A 163 4.80 -5.71 6.71
N VAL A 164 4.33 -5.61 7.96
CA VAL A 164 5.17 -5.31 9.14
C VAL A 164 6.20 -6.41 9.37
N LYS A 165 5.85 -7.66 9.04
CA LYS A 165 6.72 -8.83 9.15
C LYS A 165 7.61 -9.02 7.92
N ASP A 166 7.46 -8.17 6.90
CA ASP A 166 8.18 -8.24 5.64
C ASP A 166 8.06 -9.64 4.97
N LEU A 167 6.89 -10.28 5.09
CA LEU A 167 6.60 -11.60 4.51
C LEU A 167 5.80 -11.53 3.20
N TYR A 168 4.98 -10.49 3.06
CA TYR A 168 4.04 -10.35 1.94
C TYR A 168 4.34 -9.10 1.11
N SER A 169 4.23 -9.24 -0.22
CA SER A 169 4.17 -8.07 -1.10
C SER A 169 2.80 -7.41 -0.99
N VAL A 170 2.79 -6.09 -0.84
CA VAL A 170 1.58 -5.28 -0.72
C VAL A 170 1.35 -4.51 -2.01
N ASP A 171 0.11 -4.47 -2.47
CA ASP A 171 -0.37 -3.59 -3.53
C ASP A 171 -1.27 -2.50 -2.94
N ILE A 172 -1.31 -1.33 -3.58
CA ILE A 172 -2.17 -0.21 -3.17
C ILE A 172 -3.12 0.12 -4.32
N SER A 173 -4.41 0.23 -4.01
CA SER A 173 -5.43 0.73 -4.93
C SER A 173 -6.13 1.94 -4.34
N PHE A 174 -6.78 2.75 -5.16
CA PHE A 174 -7.49 3.94 -4.73
C PHE A 174 -8.98 3.82 -4.98
N SER A 175 -9.78 4.40 -4.08
CA SER A 175 -11.21 4.60 -4.29
C SER A 175 -11.53 6.06 -4.04
N PHE A 176 -12.20 6.69 -5.00
CA PHE A 176 -12.58 8.09 -4.95
C PHE A 176 -14.03 8.27 -5.38
N SER A 177 -14.75 9.15 -4.69
CA SER A 177 -16.11 9.54 -5.08
C SER A 177 -16.08 10.76 -6.01
N ASN A 178 -16.68 10.65 -7.19
CA ASN A 178 -17.02 11.78 -8.08
C ASN A 178 -15.84 12.67 -8.55
N LEU A 179 -14.61 12.16 -8.52
CA LEU A 179 -13.43 12.84 -9.06
C LEU A 179 -12.68 11.92 -10.01
N SER A 180 -12.02 12.50 -11.02
CA SER A 180 -11.06 11.80 -11.85
C SER A 180 -9.65 12.11 -11.32
N PHE A 181 -9.11 11.22 -10.50
CA PHE A 181 -7.70 11.25 -10.14
C PHE A 181 -6.89 10.55 -11.23
N THR A 182 -5.69 11.05 -11.52
CA THR A 182 -4.70 10.32 -12.29
C THR A 182 -3.85 9.52 -11.30
N GLU A 183 -3.78 8.21 -11.50
CA GLU A 183 -2.93 7.35 -10.70
C GLU A 183 -1.53 7.33 -11.31
N ASP A 184 -0.53 7.66 -10.49
CA ASP A 184 0.87 7.68 -10.88
C ASP A 184 1.69 6.81 -9.93
N GLY A 185 2.52 5.94 -10.51
CA GLY A 185 3.44 5.10 -9.79
C GLY A 185 3.11 3.62 -9.91
N THR A 186 4.15 2.82 -9.78
CA THR A 186 4.06 1.37 -9.73
C THR A 186 4.56 0.93 -8.36
N CYS A 187 3.86 -0.02 -7.73
CA CYS A 187 4.53 -0.80 -6.70
C CYS A 187 5.70 -1.47 -7.42
N SER A 188 6.94 -1.03 -7.15
CA SER A 188 8.11 -1.62 -7.80
C SER A 188 8.22 -3.09 -7.36
N SER A 189 7.58 -3.98 -8.12
CA SER A 189 7.96 -5.39 -8.18
C SER A 189 9.33 -5.54 -8.82
N ASP A 190 9.74 -4.54 -9.59
CA ASP A 190 10.94 -4.50 -10.42
C ASP A 190 12.02 -3.65 -9.77
N LEU A 191 12.56 -4.12 -8.64
CA LEU A 191 14.00 -3.93 -8.40
C LEU A 191 14.73 -4.95 -9.28
N SER A 192 14.59 -4.80 -10.59
CA SER A 192 15.41 -5.46 -11.59
C SER A 192 16.70 -4.66 -11.75
N ASP A 193 17.40 -4.39 -10.65
CA ASP A 193 18.84 -4.20 -10.69
C ASP A 193 19.51 -5.47 -10.15
N PRO A 194 19.64 -6.52 -10.98
CA PRO A 194 20.22 -7.80 -10.59
C PRO A 194 21.73 -7.73 -10.26
N SER A 195 22.32 -6.54 -10.22
CA SER A 195 23.78 -6.38 -10.16
C SER A 195 24.38 -6.16 -8.76
N SER A 196 23.58 -5.92 -7.71
CA SER A 196 24.16 -5.59 -6.39
C SER A 196 23.50 -6.22 -5.15
N SER A 197 22.43 -7.01 -5.29
CA SER A 197 21.80 -7.68 -4.14
C SER A 197 22.06 -9.19 -4.16
N SER A 198 23.05 -9.63 -3.40
CA SER A 198 23.26 -11.05 -3.12
C SER A 198 22.08 -11.58 -2.28
N LEU A 199 21.22 -12.39 -2.90
CA LEU A 199 20.04 -12.99 -2.27
C LEU A 199 20.46 -13.96 -1.16
N SER A 200 19.90 -13.79 0.03
CA SER A 200 20.19 -14.54 1.25
C SER A 200 18.90 -15.14 1.85
N PRO A 201 19.01 -16.28 2.57
CA PRO A 201 17.87 -17.12 2.95
C PRO A 201 16.95 -16.50 4.02
N LEU A 202 15.64 -16.77 3.88
CA LEU A 202 14.56 -16.38 4.80
C LEU A 202 14.54 -17.15 6.14
N PHE A 203 15.52 -17.99 6.41
CA PHE A 203 15.53 -18.82 7.62
C PHE A 203 16.93 -18.89 8.24
N ALA A 204 16.95 -18.85 9.57
CA ALA A 204 18.16 -18.79 10.37
C ALA A 204 19.00 -20.07 10.26
N ALA A 205 19.97 -20.08 9.35
CA ALA A 205 21.26 -20.66 9.71
C ALA A 205 21.90 -19.69 10.71
N SER A 206 22.40 -20.21 11.84
CA SER A 206 22.85 -19.51 13.05
C SER A 206 24.03 -18.53 12.89
N THR A 207 24.27 -18.01 11.69
CA THR A 207 25.34 -17.06 11.37
C THR A 207 24.83 -16.02 10.37
N GLY A 208 24.15 -14.98 10.89
CA GLY A 208 24.02 -13.64 10.31
C GLY A 208 23.79 -13.50 8.80
N THR A 209 22.69 -14.02 8.26
CA THR A 209 22.30 -13.81 6.85
C THR A 209 21.16 -12.80 6.73
N ALA A 210 21.25 -11.93 5.72
CA ALA A 210 20.30 -10.86 5.48
C ALA A 210 18.91 -11.42 5.09
N VAL A 211 17.89 -11.06 5.86
CA VAL A 211 16.49 -11.44 5.59
C VAL A 211 15.99 -10.64 4.40
N PHE A 212 15.52 -11.31 3.35
CA PHE A 212 14.87 -10.65 2.23
C PHE A 212 13.55 -10.04 2.71
N ALA A 213 13.50 -8.72 2.79
CA ALA A 213 12.30 -7.94 3.08
C ALA A 213 11.76 -7.37 1.77
N PRO A 214 10.52 -7.68 1.33
CA PRO A 214 9.91 -7.02 0.19
C PRO A 214 9.87 -5.51 0.44
N PRO A 215 10.22 -4.70 -0.57
CA PRO A 215 10.20 -3.25 -0.38
C PRO A 215 8.77 -2.78 -0.11
N PRO A 216 8.60 -1.72 0.68
CA PRO A 216 7.30 -1.08 0.84
C PRO A 216 6.77 -0.61 -0.53
N CYS A 217 5.50 -0.88 -0.84
CA CYS A 217 4.86 -0.30 -2.01
C CYS A 217 4.55 1.18 -1.76
N GLU A 218 4.82 2.01 -2.76
CA GLU A 218 4.39 3.41 -2.80
C GLU A 218 3.58 3.65 -4.08
N ARG A 219 2.40 4.25 -3.95
CA ARG A 219 1.61 4.76 -5.08
C ARG A 219 1.15 6.18 -4.80
N CYS A 220 1.12 6.99 -5.84
CA CYS A 220 0.66 8.36 -5.76
C CYS A 220 -0.62 8.56 -6.58
N VAL A 221 -1.43 9.50 -6.14
CA VAL A 221 -2.50 10.06 -6.97
C VAL A 221 -2.23 11.53 -7.18
N SER A 222 -2.59 12.00 -8.36
CA SER A 222 -2.50 13.40 -8.74
C SER A 222 -3.86 13.92 -9.20
N TRP A 223 -4.18 15.15 -8.82
CA TRP A 223 -5.44 15.81 -9.13
C TRP A 223 -5.27 17.32 -9.17
N ARG A 224 -5.99 17.98 -10.08
CA ARG A 224 -6.08 19.44 -10.15
C ARG A 224 -7.50 19.88 -9.87
N PRO A 225 -7.78 20.47 -8.68
CA PRO A 225 -9.10 20.99 -8.39
C PRO A 225 -9.51 22.02 -9.45
N GLN A 226 -10.74 21.90 -9.94
CA GLN A 226 -11.31 22.81 -10.92
C GLN A 226 -12.04 23.96 -10.22
N GLN A 227 -12.20 25.08 -10.93
CA GLN A 227 -13.10 26.15 -10.48
C GLN A 227 -14.51 25.56 -10.34
N GLY A 228 -15.18 25.82 -9.22
CA GLY A 228 -16.35 25.04 -8.83
C GLY A 228 -16.18 24.31 -7.50
N GLN A 229 -14.94 23.95 -7.18
CA GLN A 229 -14.62 23.01 -6.10
C GLN A 229 -14.09 23.71 -4.85
N GLU A 230 -13.94 25.04 -4.86
CA GLU A 230 -13.48 25.84 -3.72
C GLU A 230 -14.33 25.58 -2.46
N GLY A 231 -13.67 25.28 -1.34
CA GLY A 231 -14.31 24.95 -0.07
C GLY A 231 -15.01 23.59 -0.02
N SER A 232 -14.93 22.79 -1.09
CA SER A 232 -15.35 21.39 -1.05
C SER A 232 -14.31 20.57 -0.30
N VAL A 233 -14.78 19.57 0.44
CA VAL A 233 -13.95 18.57 1.10
C VAL A 233 -14.13 17.26 0.37
N PHE A 234 -13.03 16.72 -0.15
CA PHE A 234 -13.01 15.43 -0.82
C PHE A 234 -12.36 14.40 0.10
N GLU A 235 -12.81 13.16 0.02
CA GLU A 235 -12.20 12.06 0.76
C GLU A 235 -11.49 11.14 -0.23
N LEU A 236 -10.19 10.98 -0.01
CA LEU A 236 -9.32 10.12 -0.80
C LEU A 236 -8.93 8.92 0.05
N CYS A 237 -9.42 7.75 -0.32
CA CYS A 237 -9.10 6.51 0.38
C CYS A 237 -8.17 5.63 -0.47
N SER A 238 -7.11 5.14 0.15
CA SER A 238 -6.23 4.11 -0.37
C SER A 238 -6.49 2.79 0.34
N HIS A 239 -6.49 1.69 -0.41
CA HIS A 239 -6.63 0.32 0.09
C HIS A 239 -5.34 -0.44 -0.20
N ALA A 240 -4.66 -0.85 0.86
CA ALA A 240 -3.50 -1.71 0.76
C ALA A 240 -3.94 -3.18 0.95
N GLN A 241 -3.49 -4.06 0.07
CA GLN A 241 -3.87 -5.48 0.07
C GLN A 241 -2.68 -6.35 -0.33
N ASP A 242 -2.59 -7.56 0.22
CA ASP A 242 -1.61 -8.55 -0.26
C ASP A 242 -2.04 -9.16 -1.60
N LYS A 243 -1.09 -9.72 -2.37
CA LYS A 243 -1.38 -10.34 -3.67
C LYS A 243 -2.44 -11.45 -3.61
N SER A 244 -2.52 -12.14 -2.48
CA SER A 244 -3.46 -13.24 -2.27
C SER A 244 -4.81 -12.76 -1.73
N SER A 245 -5.01 -11.44 -1.62
CA SER A 245 -6.26 -10.80 -1.17
C SER A 245 -6.74 -11.26 0.20
N THR A 246 -5.82 -11.68 1.08
CA THR A 246 -6.16 -12.28 2.38
C THR A 246 -6.43 -11.25 3.45
N ARG A 247 -5.74 -10.11 3.41
CA ARG A 247 -5.95 -8.98 4.31
C ARG A 247 -5.92 -7.69 3.52
N SER A 248 -6.81 -6.78 3.87
CA SER A 248 -6.81 -5.42 3.35
C SER A 248 -6.90 -4.43 4.50
N VAL A 249 -6.21 -3.31 4.36
CA VAL A 249 -6.30 -2.16 5.27
C VAL A 249 -6.52 -0.89 4.44
N SER A 250 -7.35 0.01 4.95
CA SER A 250 -7.68 1.26 4.27
C SER A 250 -7.17 2.46 5.07
N SER A 251 -6.70 3.49 4.37
CA SER A 251 -6.34 4.79 4.95
C SER A 251 -6.96 5.90 4.10
N CYS A 252 -7.60 6.87 4.75
CA CYS A 252 -8.28 7.97 4.08
C CYS A 252 -7.72 9.32 4.51
N VAL A 253 -7.59 10.24 3.55
CA VAL A 253 -7.18 11.63 3.76
C VAL A 253 -8.30 12.53 3.26
N LYS A 254 -8.70 13.51 4.08
CA LYS A 254 -9.62 14.56 3.63
C LYS A 254 -8.81 15.64 2.93
N VAL A 255 -9.22 16.03 1.73
CA VAL A 255 -8.58 17.09 0.96
C VAL A 255 -9.55 18.26 0.87
N GLU A 256 -9.24 19.34 1.56
CA GLU A 256 -10.01 20.58 1.52
C GLU A 256 -9.44 21.51 0.44
N VAL A 257 -10.30 21.97 -0.47
CA VAL A 257 -9.89 22.95 -1.48
C VAL A 257 -9.97 24.35 -0.86
N GLU A 258 -8.85 25.04 -0.70
CA GLU A 258 -8.81 26.34 -0.04
C GLU A 258 -9.63 27.38 -0.84
N LYS A 259 -10.52 28.08 -0.15
CA LYS A 259 -11.22 29.23 -0.74
C LYS A 259 -10.26 30.41 -0.93
N CYS A 260 -10.51 31.20 -1.97
CA CYS A 260 -9.68 32.36 -2.35
C CYS A 260 -8.25 32.07 -2.77
N VAL A 261 -7.86 30.82 -3.01
CA VAL A 261 -6.51 30.50 -3.46
C VAL A 261 -6.57 29.75 -4.78
N VAL A 262 -5.84 30.27 -5.76
CA VAL A 262 -5.77 29.71 -7.11
C VAL A 262 -4.32 29.59 -7.54
N CYS A 263 -4.02 28.65 -8.43
CA CYS A 263 -2.67 28.52 -8.98
C CYS A 263 -2.44 29.44 -10.18
N LEU A 264 -1.27 30.06 -10.20
CA LEU A 264 -0.60 30.42 -11.44
C LEU A 264 -0.03 29.14 -12.07
N ARG A 265 -0.27 28.95 -13.36
CA ARG A 265 0.33 27.88 -14.15
C ARG A 265 1.67 28.33 -14.70
N GLU A 266 2.52 27.37 -15.04
CA GLU A 266 3.73 27.62 -15.82
C GLU A 266 3.38 28.43 -17.07
N GLY A 267 4.13 29.50 -17.34
CA GLY A 267 3.85 30.40 -18.45
C GLY A 267 2.93 31.59 -18.11
N GLU A 268 2.35 31.64 -16.90
CA GLU A 268 1.42 32.70 -16.51
C GLU A 268 2.08 33.78 -15.63
N SER A 269 1.57 35.00 -15.74
CA SER A 269 1.88 36.11 -14.84
C SER A 269 0.65 36.50 -14.00
N LEU A 270 0.85 37.29 -12.95
CA LEU A 270 -0.26 37.79 -12.14
C LEU A 270 -1.22 38.68 -12.93
N PHE A 271 -0.71 39.37 -13.96
CA PHE A 271 -1.54 40.15 -14.86
C PHE A 271 -2.51 39.26 -15.65
N LEU A 272 -2.02 38.14 -16.20
CA LEU A 272 -2.87 37.18 -16.91
C LEU A 272 -3.88 36.52 -15.99
N LEU A 273 -3.48 36.18 -14.75
CA LEU A 273 -4.41 35.67 -13.74
C LEU A 273 -5.52 36.68 -13.43
N ALA A 274 -5.15 37.94 -13.15
CA ALA A 274 -6.11 39.00 -12.86
C ALA A 274 -7.08 39.19 -14.04
N ARG A 275 -6.57 39.19 -15.26
CA ARG A 275 -7.36 39.28 -16.48
C ARG A 275 -8.35 38.15 -16.66
N ARG A 276 -7.91 36.89 -16.56
CA ARG A 276 -8.80 35.72 -16.68
C ARG A 276 -9.91 35.74 -15.63
N SER A 277 -9.59 36.29 -14.46
CA SER A 277 -10.50 36.35 -13.32
C SER A 277 -11.44 37.56 -13.35
N GLY A 278 -11.40 38.39 -14.40
CA GLY A 278 -12.19 39.62 -14.48
C GLY A 278 -11.76 40.71 -13.49
N MET A 279 -10.51 40.66 -13.04
CA MET A 279 -9.92 41.53 -12.01
C MET A 279 -8.77 42.39 -12.57
N GLU A 280 -8.78 42.75 -13.86
CA GLU A 280 -7.66 43.44 -14.54
C GLU A 280 -7.11 44.64 -13.76
N ALA A 281 -7.98 45.44 -13.14
CA ALA A 281 -7.58 46.64 -12.38
C ALA A 281 -7.01 46.33 -10.97
N GLN A 282 -7.07 45.08 -10.51
CA GLN A 282 -6.82 44.70 -9.12
C GLN A 282 -5.60 43.81 -8.90
N TRP A 283 -4.80 43.57 -9.93
CA TRP A 283 -3.59 42.75 -9.79
C TRP A 283 -2.67 43.23 -8.65
N ARG A 284 -2.64 44.53 -8.34
CA ARG A 284 -1.89 45.10 -7.21
C ARG A 284 -2.38 44.60 -5.85
N HIS A 285 -3.67 44.36 -5.70
CA HIS A 285 -4.22 43.78 -4.47
C HIS A 285 -3.78 42.32 -4.31
N ILE A 286 -3.79 41.56 -5.41
CA ILE A 286 -3.29 40.18 -5.44
C ILE A 286 -1.80 40.17 -5.08
N TRP A 287 -0.99 41.06 -5.68
CA TRP A 287 0.43 41.21 -5.36
C TRP A 287 0.66 41.45 -3.86
N ASN A 288 -0.01 42.45 -3.30
CA ASN A 288 0.15 42.83 -1.90
C ASN A 288 -0.34 41.74 -0.93
N ALA A 289 -1.43 41.05 -1.26
CA ALA A 289 -1.97 39.95 -0.44
C ALA A 289 -1.03 38.74 -0.36
N ASN A 290 -0.07 38.63 -1.29
CA ASN A 290 0.85 37.52 -1.38
C ASN A 290 2.32 37.94 -1.21
N ALA A 291 2.61 39.18 -0.79
CA ALA A 291 3.97 39.70 -0.70
C ALA A 291 4.94 38.77 0.06
N ALA A 292 4.48 38.15 1.15
CA ALA A 292 5.28 37.22 1.95
C ALA A 292 5.50 35.83 1.31
N ARG A 293 4.63 35.40 0.38
CA ARG A 293 4.73 34.10 -0.32
C ARG A 293 5.41 34.22 -1.68
N LEU A 294 5.21 35.35 -2.36
CA LEU A 294 5.76 35.60 -3.68
C LEU A 294 7.24 35.95 -3.61
N PHE A 295 7.71 36.63 -2.57
CA PHE A 295 9.14 36.95 -2.46
C PHE A 295 9.91 35.79 -1.81
N PRO A 296 11.03 35.30 -2.38
CA PRO A 296 11.81 35.88 -3.49
C PRO A 296 11.45 35.37 -4.90
N VAL A 297 10.50 34.44 -5.02
CA VAL A 297 10.12 33.77 -6.29
C VAL A 297 9.71 34.75 -7.40
N LEU A 298 8.96 35.80 -7.05
CA LEU A 298 8.42 36.82 -7.94
C LEU A 298 8.85 38.19 -7.42
N SER A 299 9.80 38.82 -8.13
CA SER A 299 10.26 40.18 -7.89
C SER A 299 9.50 41.23 -8.71
N ASP A 300 8.92 40.82 -9.84
CA ASP A 300 8.11 41.66 -10.73
C ASP A 300 6.77 40.95 -11.06
N PRO A 301 5.62 41.62 -10.93
CA PRO A 301 4.29 41.05 -11.21
C PRO A 301 4.06 40.58 -12.65
N ASN A 302 4.90 41.01 -13.60
CA ASN A 302 4.85 40.59 -15.00
C ASN A 302 5.73 39.37 -15.29
N VAL A 303 6.54 38.93 -14.33
CA VAL A 303 7.35 37.72 -14.49
C VAL A 303 6.42 36.53 -14.63
N ILE A 304 6.76 35.70 -15.62
CA ILE A 304 6.13 34.42 -15.87
C ILE A 304 6.70 33.42 -14.87
N VAL A 305 5.82 32.69 -14.20
CA VAL A 305 6.26 31.65 -13.27
C VAL A 305 6.76 30.42 -14.03
N GLU A 306 7.86 29.86 -13.54
CA GLU A 306 8.45 28.60 -14.05
C GLU A 306 7.79 27.37 -13.42
N GLU A 307 7.16 27.54 -12.25
CA GLU A 307 6.47 26.49 -11.51
C GLU A 307 5.09 26.96 -11.05
N GLU A 308 4.27 26.00 -10.65
CA GLU A 308 2.94 26.29 -10.11
C GLU A 308 3.02 27.03 -8.79
N LEU A 309 2.30 28.15 -8.70
CA LEU A 309 2.33 29.00 -7.53
C LEU A 309 0.93 29.31 -7.03
N ALA A 310 0.65 28.91 -5.79
CA ALA A 310 -0.61 29.20 -5.13
C ALA A 310 -0.68 30.68 -4.72
N VAL A 311 -1.67 31.38 -5.24
CA VAL A 311 -1.87 32.82 -5.06
C VAL A 311 -3.25 33.09 -4.45
N ARG A 312 -3.26 33.86 -3.36
CA ARG A 312 -4.47 34.36 -2.72
C ARG A 312 -5.08 35.49 -3.54
N VAL A 313 -6.26 35.27 -4.12
CA VAL A 313 -6.98 36.27 -4.94
C VAL A 313 -7.96 37.13 -4.14
N GLY A 314 -8.31 36.71 -2.92
CA GLY A 314 -9.28 37.38 -2.08
C GLY A 314 -9.09 37.09 -0.59
N SER A 315 -9.99 37.63 0.23
CA SER A 315 -10.04 37.37 1.67
C SER A 315 -11.13 36.36 1.98
N SER A 316 -10.84 35.42 2.87
CA SER A 316 -11.86 34.50 3.41
C SER A 316 -12.67 35.26 4.47
N TYR A 317 -13.98 35.35 4.29
CA TYR A 317 -14.88 36.07 5.16
C TYR A 317 -15.96 35.14 5.71
N ARG A 318 -16.24 35.19 7.02
CA ARG A 318 -17.31 34.40 7.64
C ARG A 318 -18.60 35.21 7.65
N MET A 319 -19.63 34.72 6.95
CA MET A 319 -20.93 35.38 6.87
C MET A 319 -21.65 35.41 8.23
N LYS A 320 -22.28 36.56 8.54
CA LYS A 320 -23.15 36.71 9.71
C LYS A 320 -24.58 36.26 9.41
N GLU A 321 -25.33 35.93 10.45
CA GLU A 321 -26.68 35.31 10.41
C GLU A 321 -27.77 36.12 9.65
N GLN A 322 -27.50 37.37 9.29
CA GLN A 322 -28.45 38.24 8.57
C GLN A 322 -27.84 38.89 7.30
N GLU A 323 -26.61 38.51 6.92
CA GLU A 323 -25.99 39.04 5.71
C GLU A 323 -26.52 38.30 4.47
N THR A 324 -26.96 39.07 3.46
CA THR A 324 -27.27 38.57 2.11
C THR A 324 -26.08 38.81 1.17
N VAL A 325 -26.05 38.18 -0.01
CA VAL A 325 -25.00 38.41 -1.01
C VAL A 325 -24.96 39.86 -1.45
N GLU A 326 -26.12 40.50 -1.60
CA GLU A 326 -26.24 41.91 -1.97
C GLU A 326 -25.64 42.79 -0.88
N SER A 327 -25.94 42.50 0.39
CA SER A 327 -25.35 43.23 1.52
C SER A 327 -23.83 43.05 1.56
N LEU A 328 -23.34 41.86 1.23
CA LEU A 328 -21.92 41.54 1.17
C LEU A 328 -21.23 42.24 -0.01
N ALA A 329 -21.88 42.26 -1.17
CA ALA A 329 -21.43 42.94 -2.38
C ALA A 329 -21.28 44.45 -2.13
N MET A 330 -22.29 45.07 -1.51
CA MET A 330 -22.24 46.48 -1.10
C MET A 330 -21.11 46.73 -0.08
N LYS A 331 -21.01 45.88 0.95
CA LYS A 331 -20.00 46.00 2.02
C LYS A 331 -18.57 45.96 1.49
N PHE A 332 -18.28 45.04 0.57
CA PHE A 332 -16.95 44.87 -0.01
C PHE A 332 -16.74 45.63 -1.32
N ARG A 333 -17.72 46.42 -1.77
CA ARG A 333 -17.68 47.15 -3.06
C ARG A 333 -17.34 46.23 -4.24
N THR A 334 -18.01 45.08 -4.28
CA THR A 334 -17.93 44.09 -5.36
C THR A 334 -19.30 43.91 -5.99
N THR A 335 -19.43 43.00 -6.96
CA THR A 335 -20.71 42.65 -7.57
C THR A 335 -21.18 41.28 -7.09
N VAL A 336 -22.50 41.07 -7.06
CA VAL A 336 -23.09 39.74 -6.78
C VAL A 336 -22.53 38.69 -7.75
N LYS A 337 -22.36 39.07 -9.03
CA LYS A 337 -21.76 38.21 -10.06
C LYS A 337 -20.34 37.78 -9.70
N THR A 338 -19.49 38.71 -9.27
CA THR A 338 -18.11 38.39 -8.84
C THR A 338 -18.11 37.50 -7.61
N LEU A 339 -18.96 37.77 -6.61
CA LEU A 339 -19.07 36.92 -5.43
C LEU A 339 -19.49 35.49 -5.80
N MET A 340 -20.51 35.33 -6.65
CA MET A 340 -20.96 34.01 -7.11
C MET A 340 -19.90 33.27 -7.93
N MET A 341 -19.11 33.99 -8.73
CA MET A 341 -18.03 33.39 -9.52
C MET A 341 -16.91 32.76 -8.68
N PHE A 342 -16.61 33.33 -7.51
CA PHE A 342 -15.59 32.83 -6.58
C PHE A 342 -16.13 31.90 -5.49
N ASN A 343 -17.44 31.69 -5.50
CA ASN A 343 -18.12 30.83 -4.55
C ASN A 343 -19.27 30.11 -5.28
N PRO A 344 -18.96 29.20 -6.21
CA PRO A 344 -19.94 28.56 -7.06
C PRO A 344 -20.93 27.63 -6.32
N GLU A 345 -20.60 27.23 -5.08
CA GLU A 345 -21.50 26.50 -4.18
C GLU A 345 -22.70 27.36 -3.75
N MET A 346 -22.58 28.67 -3.92
CA MET A 346 -23.61 29.66 -3.66
C MET A 346 -24.67 29.65 -4.76
N LYS A 347 -25.56 28.65 -4.74
CA LYS A 347 -26.75 28.66 -5.61
C LYS A 347 -27.65 29.85 -5.26
N GLU A 348 -28.45 30.32 -6.23
CA GLU A 348 -29.40 31.46 -6.11
C GLU A 348 -30.47 31.33 -5.00
N THR A 349 -30.41 30.31 -4.16
CA THR A 349 -31.27 30.19 -2.99
C THR A 349 -30.97 31.31 -2.00
N THR A 350 -31.99 32.13 -1.73
CA THR A 350 -31.97 33.35 -0.92
C THR A 350 -31.62 33.18 0.57
N ARG A 351 -31.34 31.95 1.04
CA ARG A 351 -31.03 31.67 2.45
C ARG A 351 -29.70 30.93 2.59
N TRP A 352 -28.76 31.65 3.19
CA TRP A 352 -27.38 31.23 3.40
C TRP A 352 -27.23 30.37 4.64
N VAL A 353 -26.31 29.42 4.59
CA VAL A 353 -25.89 28.67 5.77
C VAL A 353 -25.14 29.64 6.68
N LYS A 354 -25.68 29.85 7.89
CA LYS A 354 -25.00 30.62 8.95
C LYS A 354 -23.56 30.11 9.10
N ASP A 355 -22.62 31.02 9.28
CA ASP A 355 -21.18 30.73 9.43
C ASP A 355 -20.45 30.22 8.17
N ALA A 356 -21.06 30.31 6.99
CA ALA A 356 -20.37 30.02 5.74
C ALA A 356 -19.12 30.91 5.56
N ILE A 357 -17.99 30.30 5.21
CA ILE A 357 -16.78 31.00 4.78
C ILE A 357 -16.94 31.29 3.30
N VAL A 358 -16.87 32.54 2.90
CA VAL A 358 -16.98 32.98 1.50
C VAL A 358 -15.71 33.71 1.08
N CYS A 359 -15.35 33.54 -0.18
CA CYS A 359 -14.29 34.29 -0.80
C CYS A 359 -14.77 35.66 -1.26
N VAL A 360 -14.18 36.73 -0.71
CA VAL A 360 -14.51 38.11 -1.09
C VAL A 360 -13.32 38.79 -1.74
N ILE A 361 -13.59 39.52 -2.82
CA ILE A 361 -12.59 40.31 -3.54
C ILE A 361 -13.02 41.78 -3.47
N PRO A 362 -12.46 42.54 -2.51
CA PRO A 362 -12.88 43.92 -2.28
C PRO A 362 -12.63 44.80 -3.51
N CYS A 363 -13.47 45.81 -3.72
CA CYS A 363 -13.31 46.87 -4.73
C CYS A 363 -13.27 46.39 -6.19
N SER A 364 -13.84 45.22 -6.50
CA SER A 364 -13.80 44.60 -7.84
C SER A 364 -14.92 45.09 -8.78
N GLY A 365 -15.89 45.84 -8.27
CA GLY A 365 -16.98 46.39 -9.08
C GLY A 365 -16.54 47.64 -9.85
N SER A 366 -16.75 47.65 -11.17
CA SER A 366 -16.82 48.90 -11.93
C SER A 366 -18.15 49.59 -11.58
N PHE A 367 -18.19 50.35 -10.49
CA PHE A 367 -19.30 51.25 -10.24
C PHE A 367 -19.21 52.40 -11.26
N SER A 368 -19.85 52.23 -12.40
CA SER A 368 -20.23 53.37 -13.22
C SER A 368 -21.27 54.14 -12.40
N ALA A 369 -20.84 55.22 -11.76
CA ALA A 369 -21.75 56.16 -11.12
C ALA A 369 -22.80 56.58 -12.17
N SER A 370 -24.03 56.13 -11.97
CA SER A 370 -25.18 56.40 -12.84
C SER A 370 -25.91 57.62 -12.33
#